data_AF-A0A843E1E1-F1
#
_entry.id   AF-A0A843E1E1-F1
#
_cell.length_a   1.000
_cell.length_b   1.000
_cell.length_c   1.000
_cell.angle_alpha   90.00
_cell.angle_beta   90.00
_cell.angle_gamma   90.00
#
_symmetry.space_group_name_H-M   'P 1'
#
loop_
_entity.id
_entity.type
_entity.pdbx_description
1 polymer ?
#
loop_
_entity_poly.entity_id
_entity_poly.type
_entity_poly.pdbx_seq_one_letter_code
_entity_poly.pdbx_strand_id
1 'polypeptide(L)'
;LMLSFACSTPIPHLAHALRSIKCPPEICELIVLIYRYAFLLLERFLVMLDAAQCRLGYNGAMTAVKSYAGAMTGTFIFSLELAEKSEASLACRNYRGYFPIYRMPRKMGAKWFLITIVLTVFLFLVGRETAGWINMTEIFAPYAGW
;
A
#
# COMPACT_ATOMS: atom_id res chain seq x y z
N LEU A 1 -12.62 6.35 7.86
CA LEU A 1 -11.65 5.70 8.77
C LEU A 1 -10.75 4.67 8.07
N MET A 2 -11.25 3.75 7.24
CA MET A 2 -10.37 2.78 6.57
C MET A 2 -9.46 3.38 5.48
N LEU A 3 -9.97 4.31 4.65
CA LEU A 3 -9.15 4.96 3.60
C LEU A 3 -7.99 5.81 4.15
N SER A 4 -8.16 6.43 5.32
CA SER A 4 -7.12 7.28 5.92
C SER A 4 -5.90 6.50 6.38
N PHE A 5 -6.05 5.24 6.81
CA PHE A 5 -4.91 4.38 7.15
C PHE A 5 -4.06 4.04 5.92
N ALA A 6 -4.70 3.82 4.77
CA ALA A 6 -3.99 3.52 3.52
C ALA A 6 -3.14 4.70 3.02
N CYS A 7 -3.63 5.95 3.17
CA CYS A 7 -2.90 7.14 2.74
C CYS A 7 -1.84 7.64 3.73
N SER A 8 -2.02 7.43 5.05
CA SER A 8 -1.21 8.14 6.06
C SER A 8 -0.11 7.30 6.72
N THR A 9 -0.14 5.96 6.64
CA THR A 9 0.90 5.10 7.22
C THR A 9 1.74 4.43 6.14
N PRO A 10 3.02 4.82 5.96
CA PRO A 10 3.92 4.11 5.06
C PRO A 10 4.08 2.66 5.53
N ILE A 11 3.97 1.69 4.64
CA ILE A 11 4.09 0.25 4.94
C ILE A 11 5.36 -0.12 5.74
N PRO A 12 6.53 0.56 5.61
CA PRO A 12 7.67 0.35 6.50
C PRO A 12 7.35 0.53 7.99
N HIS A 13 6.46 1.48 8.34
CA HIS A 13 5.99 1.66 9.71
C HIS A 13 5.03 0.56 10.17
N LEU A 14 4.28 -0.06 9.25
CA LEU A 14 3.45 -1.23 9.54
C LEU A 14 4.31 -2.48 9.78
N ALA A 15 5.36 -2.68 8.99
CA ALA A 15 6.33 -3.78 9.19
C ALA A 15 7.00 -3.70 10.58
N HIS A 16 7.21 -2.48 11.09
CA HIS A 16 7.66 -2.27 12.46
C HIS A 16 6.62 -2.62 13.52
N ALA A 17 5.35 -2.33 13.29
CA ALA A 17 4.27 -2.76 14.19
C ALA A 17 4.15 -4.30 14.21
N LEU A 18 4.36 -4.97 13.07
CA LEU A 18 4.45 -6.44 13.01
C LEU A 18 5.59 -7.00 13.88
N ARG A 19 6.72 -6.28 14.01
CA ARG A 19 7.79 -6.67 14.94
C ARG A 19 7.34 -6.68 16.40
N SER A 20 6.42 -5.79 16.80
CA SER A 20 5.86 -5.82 18.17
C SER A 20 4.93 -7.01 18.44
N ILE A 21 4.48 -7.71 17.39
CA ILE A 21 3.58 -8.87 17.48
C ILE A 21 4.37 -10.20 17.56
N LYS A 22 5.70 -10.15 17.80
CA LYS A 22 6.61 -11.33 17.86
C LYS A 22 6.80 -12.05 16.50
N CYS A 23 6.62 -11.37 15.37
CA CYS A 23 7.07 -11.94 14.10
C CYS A 23 8.60 -12.15 14.10
N PRO A 24 9.10 -13.26 13.52
CA PRO A 24 10.53 -13.50 13.38
C PRO A 24 11.16 -12.39 12.49
N PRO A 25 12.36 -11.92 12.82
CA PRO A 25 12.97 -10.74 12.19
C PRO A 25 13.14 -10.90 10.67
N GLU A 26 13.37 -12.13 10.20
CA GLU A 26 13.58 -12.46 8.79
C GLU A 26 12.35 -12.12 7.93
N ILE A 27 11.13 -12.40 8.44
CA ILE A 27 9.88 -12.10 7.72
C ILE A 27 9.66 -10.59 7.62
N CYS A 28 9.91 -9.85 8.70
CA CYS A 28 9.77 -8.39 8.70
C CYS A 28 10.63 -7.74 7.62
N GLU A 29 11.80 -8.31 7.34
CA GLU A 29 12.75 -7.75 6.38
C GLU A 29 12.42 -8.10 4.95
N LEU A 30 11.93 -9.31 4.75
CA LEU A 30 11.36 -9.72 3.49
C LEU A 30 10.21 -8.76 3.09
N ILE A 31 9.34 -8.38 4.04
CA ILE A 31 8.28 -7.38 3.80
C ILE A 31 8.85 -6.02 3.38
N VAL A 32 9.91 -5.55 4.05
CA VAL A 32 10.54 -4.26 3.71
C VAL A 32 11.19 -4.29 2.32
N LEU A 33 11.86 -5.38 1.97
CA LEU A 33 12.47 -5.58 0.65
C LEU A 33 11.41 -5.68 -0.44
N ILE A 34 10.34 -6.47 -0.23
CA ILE A 34 9.20 -6.55 -1.16
C ILE A 34 8.61 -5.17 -1.38
N TYR A 35 8.35 -4.41 -0.31
CA TYR A 35 7.80 -3.07 -0.42
C TYR A 35 8.70 -2.16 -1.27
N ARG A 36 10.01 -2.15 -0.99
CA ARG A 36 10.97 -1.34 -1.73
C ARG A 36 11.01 -1.73 -3.21
N TYR A 37 11.07 -3.03 -3.52
CA TYR A 37 11.18 -3.51 -4.90
C TYR A 37 9.87 -3.44 -5.67
N ALA A 38 8.71 -3.50 -5.01
CA ALA A 38 7.42 -3.34 -5.67
C ALA A 38 7.30 -1.99 -6.39
N PHE A 39 7.69 -0.89 -5.74
CA PHE A 39 7.70 0.44 -6.39
C PHE A 39 8.70 0.54 -7.52
N LEU A 40 9.89 -0.04 -7.34
CA LEU A 40 10.92 -0.05 -8.38
C LEU A 40 10.46 -0.82 -9.63
N LEU A 41 9.81 -1.98 -9.44
CA LEU A 41 9.27 -2.80 -10.53
C LEU A 41 8.10 -2.09 -11.20
N LEU A 42 7.23 -1.42 -10.43
CA LEU A 42 6.13 -0.64 -10.96
C LEU A 42 6.62 0.52 -11.84
N GLU A 43 7.62 1.28 -11.38
CA GLU A 43 8.23 2.34 -12.17
C GLU A 43 8.82 1.80 -13.47
N ARG A 44 9.56 0.68 -13.40
CA ARG A 44 10.12 0.03 -14.60
C ARG A 44 9.02 -0.44 -15.56
N PHE A 45 7.93 -0.98 -15.03
CA PHE A 45 6.79 -1.40 -15.82
C PHE A 45 6.16 -0.23 -16.58
N LEU A 46 5.90 0.89 -15.89
CA LEU A 46 5.34 2.09 -16.51
C LEU A 46 6.24 2.62 -17.63
N VAL A 47 7.56 2.69 -17.40
CA VAL A 47 8.53 3.09 -18.44
C VAL A 47 8.47 2.17 -19.66
N MET A 48 8.28 0.86 -19.47
CA MET A 48 8.12 -0.08 -20.60
C MET A 48 6.80 0.14 -21.35
N LEU A 49 5.71 0.44 -20.65
CA LEU A 49 4.43 0.77 -21.29
C LEU A 49 4.53 2.06 -22.09
N ASP A 50 5.15 3.11 -21.55
CA ASP A 50 5.35 4.38 -22.25
C ASP A 50 6.21 4.19 -23.51
N ALA A 51 7.29 3.40 -23.41
CA ALA A 51 8.11 3.04 -24.56
C ALA A 51 7.32 2.24 -25.62
N ALA A 52 6.41 1.35 -25.20
CA ALA A 52 5.53 0.62 -26.12
C ALA A 52 4.50 1.56 -26.79
N GLN A 53 3.99 2.57 -26.07
CA GLN A 53 3.12 3.60 -26.64
C GLN A 53 3.82 4.39 -27.75
N CYS A 54 5.06 4.82 -27.53
CA CYS A 54 5.86 5.53 -28.55
C CYS A 54 6.07 4.71 -29.84
N ARG A 55 6.02 3.37 -29.75
CA ARG A 55 6.16 2.45 -30.89
C ARG A 55 4.83 2.07 -31.55
N LEU A 56 3.74 2.79 -31.26
CA LEU A 56 2.37 2.44 -31.70
C LEU A 56 1.91 1.05 -31.22
N GLY A 57 2.44 0.57 -30.09
CA GLY A 57 2.17 -0.76 -29.53
C GLY A 57 0.74 -1.02 -29.06
N TYR A 58 -0.16 -0.04 -29.20
CA TYR A 58 -1.58 -0.11 -28.82
C TYR A 58 -2.56 0.12 -29.97
N ASN A 59 -2.09 0.16 -31.23
CA ASN A 59 -2.93 0.42 -32.41
C ASN A 59 -3.90 -0.72 -32.81
N GLY A 60 -4.20 -1.64 -31.89
CA GLY A 60 -5.19 -2.70 -32.07
C GLY A 60 -5.22 -3.62 -30.85
N ALA A 61 -6.36 -4.25 -30.58
CA ALA A 61 -6.55 -5.08 -29.38
C ALA A 61 -5.50 -6.22 -29.27
N MET A 62 -5.18 -6.88 -30.38
CA MET A 62 -4.20 -7.97 -30.42
C MET A 62 -2.76 -7.48 -30.20
N THR A 63 -2.41 -6.33 -30.77
CA THR A 63 -1.11 -5.67 -30.58
C THR A 63 -0.97 -5.12 -29.16
N ALA A 64 -2.04 -4.58 -28.58
CA ALA A 64 -2.07 -4.10 -27.19
C ALA A 64 -1.79 -5.24 -26.19
N VAL A 65 -2.44 -6.40 -26.37
CA VAL A 65 -2.18 -7.58 -25.52
C VAL A 65 -0.73 -8.06 -25.67
N LYS A 66 -0.20 -8.11 -26.90
CA LYS A 66 1.19 -8.53 -27.16
C LYS A 66 2.20 -7.57 -26.51
N SER A 67 2.01 -6.27 -26.64
CA SER A 67 2.87 -5.25 -26.03
C SER A 67 2.82 -5.30 -24.50
N TYR A 68 1.63 -5.49 -23.93
CA TYR A 68 1.45 -5.63 -22.49
C TYR A 68 2.11 -6.90 -21.94
N ALA A 69 1.94 -8.04 -22.62
CA ALA A 69 2.62 -9.28 -22.28
C ALA A 69 4.16 -9.14 -22.37
N GLY A 70 4.66 -8.39 -23.36
CA GLY A 70 6.08 -8.04 -23.48
C GLY A 70 6.59 -7.23 -22.29
N ALA A 71 5.82 -6.23 -21.84
CA ALA A 71 6.16 -5.44 -20.65
C ALA A 71 6.16 -6.31 -19.37
N MET A 72 5.15 -7.18 -19.20
CA MET A 72 5.06 -8.09 -18.04
C MET A 72 6.21 -9.11 -17.99
N THR A 73 6.53 -9.72 -19.13
CA THR A 73 7.65 -10.68 -19.19
C THR A 73 8.99 -9.98 -18.98
N GLY A 74 9.17 -8.78 -19.53
CA GLY A 74 10.35 -7.96 -19.31
C GLY A 74 10.55 -7.57 -17.84
N THR A 75 9.48 -7.17 -17.14
CA THR A 75 9.58 -6.85 -15.70
C THR A 75 9.79 -8.09 -14.85
N PHE A 76 9.24 -9.24 -15.24
CA PHE A 76 9.49 -10.51 -14.55
C PHE A 76 10.97 -10.91 -14.63
N ILE A 77 11.57 -10.88 -15.82
CA ILE A 77 13.01 -11.16 -16.00
C ILE A 77 13.85 -10.17 -15.19
N PHE A 78 13.53 -8.88 -15.26
CA PHE A 78 14.22 -7.85 -14.49
C PHE A 78 14.12 -8.08 -12.97
N SER A 79 13.01 -8.65 -12.47
CA SER A 79 12.88 -8.97 -11.04
C SER A 79 13.85 -10.07 -10.59
N LEU A 80 14.16 -11.04 -11.46
CA LEU A 80 15.15 -12.09 -11.19
C LEU A 80 16.57 -11.51 -11.15
N GLU A 81 16.94 -10.71 -12.15
CA GLU A 81 18.22 -10.01 -12.19
C GLU A 81 18.40 -9.09 -10.96
N LEU A 82 17.32 -8.41 -10.57
CA LEU A 82 17.29 -7.55 -9.40
C LEU A 82 17.50 -8.34 -8.11
N ALA A 83 16.93 -9.55 -8.01
CA ALA A 83 17.13 -10.42 -6.86
C ALA A 83 18.61 -10.84 -6.73
N GLU A 84 19.23 -11.32 -7.80
CA GLU A 84 20.66 -11.69 -7.81
C GLU A 84 21.56 -10.50 -7.47
N LYS A 85 21.32 -9.35 -8.09
CA LYS A 85 22.07 -8.13 -7.81
C LYS A 85 21.88 -7.65 -6.37
N SER A 86 20.66 -7.80 -5.82
CA SER A 86 20.36 -7.41 -4.45
C SER A 86 21.08 -8.30 -3.45
N GLU A 87 21.11 -9.61 -3.68
CA GLU A 87 21.82 -10.59 -2.84
C GLU A 87 23.30 -10.24 -2.78
N ALA A 88 23.96 -10.09 -3.93
CA ALA A 88 25.37 -9.72 -4.00
C ALA A 88 25.65 -8.38 -3.28
N SER A 89 24.76 -7.40 -3.42
CA SER A 89 24.90 -6.11 -2.74
C SER A 89 24.77 -6.18 -1.22
N LEU A 90 23.92 -7.09 -0.71
CA LEU A 90 23.72 -7.32 0.71
C LEU A 90 24.89 -8.12 1.30
N ALA A 91 25.40 -9.11 0.57
CA ALA A 91 26.59 -9.87 0.93
C ALA A 91 27.81 -8.94 1.13
N CYS A 92 28.05 -8.00 0.20
CA CYS A 92 29.12 -7.00 0.31
C CYS A 92 29.01 -6.08 1.53
N ARG A 93 27.80 -5.90 2.08
CA ARG A 93 27.54 -5.08 3.27
C ARG A 93 27.57 -5.87 4.58
N ASN A 94 27.98 -7.15 4.53
CA ASN A 94 27.98 -8.06 5.68
C ASN A 94 26.58 -8.15 6.32
N TYR A 95 25.55 -8.26 5.48
CA TYR A 95 24.17 -8.43 5.94
C TYR A 95 24.03 -9.76 6.69
N ARG A 96 23.64 -9.70 7.97
CA ARG A 96 23.52 -10.88 8.85
C ARG A 96 22.07 -11.38 9.01
N GLY A 97 21.22 -11.13 8.02
CA GLY A 97 19.80 -11.41 8.12
C GLY A 97 19.05 -10.43 9.03
N TYR A 98 19.67 -9.28 9.36
CA TYR A 98 18.91 -8.17 9.94
C TYR A 98 19.30 -6.77 9.43
N PHE A 99 18.30 -5.88 9.24
CA PHE A 99 18.48 -4.46 8.94
C PHE A 99 18.38 -3.60 10.21
N PRO A 100 19.47 -2.99 10.70
CA PRO A 100 19.42 -2.13 11.87
C PRO A 100 18.69 -0.82 11.54
N ILE A 101 17.59 -0.54 12.25
CA ILE A 101 16.82 0.69 12.07
C ILE A 101 17.24 1.69 13.14
N TYR A 102 17.88 2.78 12.72
CA TYR A 102 18.44 3.79 13.61
C TYR A 102 17.38 4.75 14.18
N ARG A 103 16.22 4.88 13.53
CA ARG A 103 15.18 5.84 13.91
C ARG A 103 13.92 5.11 14.37
N MET A 104 13.76 4.95 15.69
CA MET A 104 12.53 4.42 16.25
C MET A 104 11.37 5.41 16.03
N PRO A 105 10.19 4.96 15.59
CA PRO A 105 9.01 5.82 15.55
C PRO A 105 8.69 6.29 16.97
N ARG A 106 8.33 7.57 17.09
CA ARG A 106 7.89 8.15 18.37
C ARG A 106 6.71 7.32 18.87
N LYS A 107 6.83 6.74 20.07
CA LYS A 107 5.75 5.97 20.71
C LYS A 107 4.48 6.83 20.66
N MET A 108 3.44 6.37 19.97
CA MET A 108 2.14 7.02 20.00
C MET A 108 1.68 7.03 21.45
N GLY A 109 1.65 8.22 22.05
CA GLY A 109 1.21 8.36 23.44
C GLY A 109 -0.24 7.91 23.54
N ALA A 110 -0.58 7.18 24.62
CA ALA A 110 -1.94 6.71 24.91
C ALA A 110 -3.01 7.82 24.81
N LYS A 111 -2.59 9.08 24.98
CA LYS A 111 -3.39 10.29 24.74
C LYS A 111 -4.04 10.33 23.34
N TRP A 112 -3.32 9.97 22.28
CA TRP A 112 -3.87 9.98 20.91
C TRP A 112 -4.91 8.87 20.70
N PHE A 113 -4.68 7.69 21.30
CA PHE A 113 -5.63 6.60 21.25
C PHE A 113 -6.94 6.97 21.98
N LEU A 114 -6.80 7.62 23.14
CA LEU A 114 -7.93 8.11 23.93
C LEU A 114 -8.72 9.19 23.17
N ILE A 115 -8.04 10.12 22.48
CA ILE A 115 -8.67 11.12 21.62
C ILE A 115 -9.48 10.45 20.49
N THR A 116 -8.94 9.42 19.84
CA THR A 116 -9.66 8.69 18.78
C THR A 116 -10.92 7.99 19.29
N ILE A 117 -10.84 7.34 20.45
CA ILE A 117 -12.00 6.70 21.08
C ILE A 117 -13.06 7.74 21.42
N VAL A 118 -12.67 8.83 22.07
CA VAL A 118 -13.60 9.91 22.46
C VAL A 118 -14.28 10.52 21.24
N LEU A 119 -13.53 10.82 20.18
CA LEU A 119 -14.08 11.36 18.94
C LEU A 119 -15.07 10.39 18.28
N THR A 120 -14.78 9.09 18.30
CA THR A 120 -15.65 8.06 17.73
C THR A 120 -16.97 7.95 18.51
N VAL A 121 -16.88 7.94 19.85
CA VAL A 121 -18.06 7.92 20.73
C VAL A 121 -18.88 9.20 20.57
N PHE A 122 -18.22 10.36 20.47
CA PHE A 122 -18.88 11.64 20.24
C PHE A 122 -19.65 11.66 18.90
N LEU A 123 -19.03 11.20 17.82
CA LEU A 123 -19.71 11.08 16.51
C LEU A 123 -20.87 10.09 16.56
N PHE A 124 -20.75 8.98 17.29
CA PHE A 124 -21.83 8.01 17.45
C PHE A 124 -23.03 8.61 18.20
N LEU A 125 -22.78 9.38 19.27
CA LEU A 125 -23.82 10.06 20.03
C LEU A 125 -24.50 11.16 19.20
N VAL A 126 -23.72 12.00 18.51
CA VAL A 126 -24.26 13.02 17.59
C VAL A 126 -25.06 12.37 16.46
N GLY A 127 -24.61 11.24 15.93
CA GLY A 127 -25.34 10.41 14.97
C GLY A 127 -26.69 9.92 15.50
N ARG A 128 -26.76 9.53 16.78
CA ARG A 128 -28.00 9.12 17.44
C ARG A 128 -29.01 10.26 17.57
N GLU A 129 -28.53 11.46 17.93
CA GLU A 129 -29.39 12.66 18.06
C GLU A 129 -29.82 13.21 16.69
N THR A 130 -28.97 13.12 15.66
CA THR A 130 -29.30 13.55 14.29
C THR A 130 -30.16 12.54 13.51
N ALA A 131 -30.12 11.25 13.86
CA ALA A 131 -31.07 10.26 13.36
C ALA A 131 -32.52 10.53 13.82
N GLY A 132 -32.71 11.26 14.92
CA GLY A 132 -34.03 11.75 15.35
C GLY A 132 -34.54 12.95 14.55
N TRP A 133 -33.66 13.68 13.86
CA TRP A 133 -34.01 14.88 13.08
C TRP A 133 -34.16 14.60 11.58
N ILE A 134 -33.44 13.62 11.04
CA ILE A 134 -33.49 13.26 9.62
C ILE A 134 -34.40 12.05 9.46
N ASN A 135 -35.71 12.29 9.42
CA ASN A 135 -36.68 11.33 8.89
C ASN A 135 -36.38 11.13 7.39
N MET A 136 -35.47 10.20 7.07
CA MET A 136 -35.18 9.80 5.68
C MET A 136 -36.42 9.26 4.93
N THR A 137 -37.51 8.99 5.64
CA THR A 137 -38.79 8.57 5.06
C THR A 137 -39.50 9.67 4.29
N GLU A 138 -39.33 10.96 4.63
CA GLU A 138 -40.01 12.05 3.93
C GLU A 138 -39.23 12.58 2.72
N ILE A 139 -37.90 12.55 2.77
CA ILE A 139 -37.06 13.07 1.67
C ILE A 139 -37.12 12.15 0.46
N PHE A 140 -37.19 10.82 0.65
CA PHE A 140 -37.23 9.84 -0.46
C PHE A 140 -38.64 9.47 -0.95
N ALA A 141 -39.70 9.92 -0.27
CA ALA A 141 -41.09 9.67 -0.64
C ALA A 141 -41.48 10.11 -2.08
N PRO A 142 -41.01 11.24 -2.63
CA PRO A 142 -41.35 11.63 -4.00
C PRO A 142 -40.58 10.88 -5.10
N TYR A 143 -39.58 10.05 -4.76
CA TYR A 143 -38.78 9.29 -5.74
C TYR A 143 -39.04 7.77 -5.70
N ALA A 144 -39.67 7.28 -4.63
CA ALA A 144 -40.14 5.89 -4.51
C ALA A 144 -41.52 5.73 -5.16
N GLY A 145 -41.57 5.96 -6.46
CA GLY A 145 -42.74 5.70 -7.30
C GLY A 145 -42.63 4.36 -8.03
N TRP A 146 -42.40 3.25 -7.31
CA TRP A 146 -42.62 1.85 -7.72
C TRP A 146 -42.76 0.98 -6.47
#